data_AF-A0AAV5F4C5-F1
#
_entry.id   AF-A0AAV5F4C5-F1
#
_cell.length_a   1.000
_cell.length_b   1.000
_cell.length_c   1.000
_cell.angle_alpha   90.00
_cell.angle_beta   90.00
_cell.angle_gamma   90.00
#
_symmetry.space_group_name_H-M   'P 1'
#
loop_
_entity.id
_entity.type
_entity.pdbx_description
1 polymer ?
#
loop_
_entity_poly.entity_id
_entity_poly.type
_entity_poly.pdbx_seq_one_letter_code
_entity_poly.pdbx_strand_id
1 'polypeptide(L)'
;MLTAVVLFYFTIASTAGKASSCIPRERDALLAFKAGVTAPGDELRSWQSLDCCKWSGVACSNKTLHVIKLDVSQFALNGKINSSLAALTRLVYLNLSQNDFGGMAIPEFVGSLKKLKYLDLSRANFVERSLLSLVICQHSSILI
;
A
#
# COMPACT_ATOMS: atom_id res chain seq x y z
N MET A 1 10.15 17.30 -63.14
CA MET A 1 9.12 17.28 -62.08
C MET A 1 9.74 16.60 -60.87
N LEU A 2 10.19 17.40 -59.91
CA LEU A 2 10.86 16.94 -58.69
C LEU A 2 9.79 16.81 -57.60
N THR A 3 9.52 15.62 -57.09
CA THR A 3 8.69 15.44 -55.90
C THR A 3 9.60 15.49 -54.66
N ALA A 4 9.27 16.41 -53.75
CA ALA A 4 10.02 16.69 -52.54
C ALA A 4 9.94 15.52 -51.54
N VAL A 5 11.10 15.11 -51.00
CA VAL A 5 11.18 14.16 -49.88
C VAL A 5 10.97 14.93 -48.60
N VAL A 6 9.81 14.77 -47.96
CA VAL A 6 9.51 15.35 -46.64
C VAL A 6 10.22 14.49 -45.59
N LEU A 7 11.35 14.97 -45.08
CA LEU A 7 12.05 14.34 -43.96
C LEU A 7 11.27 14.65 -42.67
N PHE A 8 10.52 13.66 -42.16
CA PHE A 8 9.94 13.70 -40.82
C PHE A 8 11.07 13.53 -39.79
N TYR A 9 11.59 14.65 -39.27
CA TYR A 9 12.42 14.64 -38.08
C TYR A 9 11.52 14.28 -36.88
N PHE A 10 11.53 13.00 -36.47
CA PHE A 10 10.98 12.61 -35.18
C PHE A 10 11.85 13.21 -34.09
N THR A 11 11.42 14.35 -33.55
CA THR A 11 11.96 14.85 -32.29
C THR A 11 11.51 13.88 -31.21
N ILE A 12 12.46 13.12 -30.65
CA ILE A 12 12.20 12.35 -29.44
C ILE A 12 12.03 13.40 -28.33
N ALA A 13 10.80 13.80 -28.05
CA ALA A 13 10.51 14.60 -26.88
C ALA A 13 10.82 13.71 -25.67
N SER A 14 12.02 13.83 -25.10
CA SER A 14 12.29 13.26 -23.79
C SER A 14 11.46 14.04 -22.79
N THR A 15 10.25 13.55 -22.50
CA THR A 15 9.60 13.94 -21.27
C THR A 15 10.48 13.36 -20.16
N ALA A 16 11.30 14.22 -19.57
CA ALA A 16 11.86 13.94 -18.25
C ALA A 16 10.65 13.84 -17.32
N GLY A 17 10.04 12.65 -17.27
CA GLY A 17 8.90 12.36 -16.44
C GLY A 17 9.29 12.72 -15.02
N LYS A 18 8.51 13.61 -14.40
CA LYS A 18 8.68 14.01 -13.02
C LYS A 18 8.91 12.75 -12.20
N ALA A 19 10.11 12.58 -11.66
CA ALA A 19 10.51 11.35 -10.99
C ALA A 19 9.44 11.02 -9.93
N SER A 20 8.83 9.84 -10.03
CA SER A 20 7.83 9.41 -9.05
C SER A 20 8.50 9.38 -7.69
N SER A 21 7.90 10.03 -6.69
CA SER A 21 8.45 10.03 -5.33
C SER A 21 8.24 8.69 -4.63
N CYS A 22 7.52 7.76 -5.23
CA CYS A 22 7.32 6.41 -4.74
C CYS A 22 8.26 5.39 -5.40
N ILE A 23 8.71 4.41 -4.62
CA ILE A 23 9.51 3.27 -5.07
C ILE A 23 8.61 2.28 -5.83
N PRO A 24 8.95 1.88 -7.08
CA PRO A 24 8.10 1.00 -7.89
C PRO A 24 7.69 -0.30 -7.19
N ARG A 25 8.61 -0.95 -6.50
CA ARG A 25 8.33 -2.21 -5.77
C ARG A 25 7.28 -2.04 -4.66
N GLU A 26 7.28 -0.90 -3.97
CA GLU A 26 6.30 -0.63 -2.91
C GLU A 26 4.94 -0.24 -3.49
N ARG A 27 4.94 0.53 -4.59
CA ARG A 27 3.72 0.79 -5.37
C ARG A 27 3.06 -0.51 -5.83
N ASP A 28 3.84 -1.41 -6.41
CA ASP A 28 3.30 -2.66 -6.94
C ASP A 28 2.78 -3.58 -5.81
N ALA A 29 3.43 -3.55 -4.64
CA ALA A 29 2.94 -4.24 -3.45
C ALA A 29 1.58 -3.69 -2.96
N LEU A 30 1.40 -2.38 -2.99
CA LEU A 30 0.14 -1.71 -2.67
C LEU A 30 -0.94 -2.02 -3.72
N LEU A 31 -0.60 -2.07 -5.02
CA LEU A 31 -1.56 -2.47 -6.06
C LEU A 31 -1.98 -3.94 -5.91
N ALA A 32 -1.06 -4.83 -5.53
CA ALA A 32 -1.39 -6.21 -5.22
C ALA A 32 -2.30 -6.34 -3.98
N PHE A 33 -2.13 -5.46 -2.99
CA PHE A 33 -3.07 -5.34 -1.87
C PHE A 33 -4.44 -4.86 -2.36
N LYS A 34 -4.50 -3.80 -3.16
CA LYS A 34 -5.74 -3.28 -3.77
C LYS A 34 -6.48 -4.35 -4.57
N ALA A 35 -5.77 -5.21 -5.29
CA ALA A 35 -6.39 -6.30 -6.05
C ALA A 35 -6.99 -7.41 -5.18
N GLY A 36 -6.57 -7.53 -3.91
CA GLY A 36 -7.09 -8.52 -2.96
C GLY A 36 -8.30 -8.05 -2.15
N VAL A 37 -8.58 -6.74 -2.14
CA VAL A 37 -9.65 -6.14 -1.35
C VAL A 37 -10.70 -5.48 -2.24
N THR A 38 -11.92 -5.35 -1.72
CA THR A 38 -12.97 -4.54 -2.35
C THR A 38 -13.30 -3.35 -1.44
N ALA A 39 -13.49 -2.18 -2.04
CA ALA A 39 -13.83 -0.92 -1.37
C ALA A 39 -15.08 -0.32 -2.05
N PRO A 40 -16.30 -0.52 -1.49
CA PRO A 40 -17.54 -0.13 -2.16
C PRO A 40 -17.71 1.37 -2.41
N GLY A 41 -17.06 2.22 -1.62
CA GLY A 41 -17.18 3.68 -1.70
C GLY A 41 -16.05 4.36 -2.48
N ASP A 42 -15.30 3.60 -3.30
CA ASP A 42 -14.19 4.12 -4.11
C ASP A 42 -13.07 4.79 -3.28
N GLU A 43 -12.89 4.40 -2.01
CA GLU A 43 -11.88 4.96 -1.11
C GLU A 43 -10.44 4.76 -1.64
N LEU A 44 -10.26 3.74 -2.48
CA LEU A 44 -9.01 3.43 -3.20
C LEU A 44 -8.91 4.08 -4.59
N ARG A 45 -9.76 5.05 -4.93
CA ARG A 45 -9.77 5.73 -6.24
C ARG A 45 -8.48 6.47 -6.56
N SER A 46 -7.79 7.00 -5.54
CA SER A 46 -6.50 7.69 -5.74
C SER A 46 -5.36 6.74 -6.14
N TRP A 47 -5.52 5.42 -5.95
CA TRP A 47 -4.50 4.40 -6.18
C TRP A 47 -4.42 4.00 -7.66
N GLN A 48 -3.97 4.94 -8.50
CA GLN A 48 -3.88 4.76 -9.95
C GLN A 48 -2.67 5.47 -10.59
N SER A 49 -2.09 6.46 -9.91
CA SER A 49 -0.94 7.21 -10.42
C SER A 49 0.39 6.48 -10.19
N LEU A 50 1.45 6.89 -10.89
CA LEU A 50 2.80 6.35 -10.67
C LEU A 50 3.39 6.69 -9.30
N ASP A 51 2.86 7.70 -8.62
CA ASP A 51 3.40 8.27 -7.39
C ASP A 51 2.52 7.89 -6.19
N CYS A 52 2.78 6.70 -5.63
CA CYS A 52 1.97 6.15 -4.52
C CYS A 52 1.98 7.01 -3.24
N CYS A 53 2.98 7.88 -3.07
CA CYS A 53 3.07 8.77 -1.92
C CYS A 53 1.98 9.85 -1.90
N LYS A 54 1.20 9.97 -2.98
CA LYS A 54 0.02 10.84 -3.10
C LYS A 54 -1.29 10.09 -2.93
N TRP A 55 -1.25 8.78 -2.74
CA TRP A 55 -2.45 7.98 -2.57
C TRP A 55 -3.05 8.22 -1.19
N SER A 56 -4.39 8.24 -1.14
CA SER A 56 -5.14 8.35 0.11
C SER A 56 -4.71 7.22 1.05
N GLY A 57 -4.35 7.57 2.28
CA GLY A 57 -3.91 6.60 3.28
C GLY A 57 -2.43 6.21 3.21
N VAL A 58 -1.68 6.64 2.19
CA VAL A 58 -0.26 6.31 2.04
C VAL A 58 0.59 7.53 2.41
N ALA A 59 1.60 7.35 3.27
CA ALA A 59 2.62 8.37 3.47
C ALA A 59 4.03 7.79 3.33
N CYS A 60 4.90 8.56 2.68
CA CYS A 60 6.29 8.21 2.42
C CYS A 60 7.26 9.08 3.23
N SER A 61 8.46 8.56 3.42
CA SER A 61 9.58 9.30 4.01
C SER A 61 10.09 10.37 3.04
N ASN A 62 10.15 11.64 3.46
CA ASN A 62 10.71 12.73 2.66
C ASN A 62 12.22 12.56 2.36
N LYS A 63 12.92 11.67 3.08
CA LYS A 63 14.36 11.42 2.89
C LYS A 63 14.65 10.21 2.03
N THR A 64 13.86 9.14 2.21
CA THR A 64 14.18 7.83 1.63
C THR A 64 13.13 7.34 0.65
N LEU A 65 12.04 8.09 0.46
CA LEU A 65 10.94 7.79 -0.45
C LEU A 65 10.14 6.50 -0.15
N HIS A 66 10.63 5.66 0.76
CA HIS A 66 9.92 4.50 1.27
C HIS A 66 8.56 4.86 1.91
N VAL A 67 7.57 4.01 1.68
CA VAL A 67 6.29 3.99 2.40
C VAL A 67 6.53 3.67 3.87
N ILE A 68 6.10 4.58 4.74
CA ILE A 68 6.25 4.47 6.20
C ILE A 68 4.91 4.39 6.94
N LYS A 69 3.82 4.80 6.29
CA LYS A 69 2.46 4.77 6.84
C LYS A 69 1.49 4.23 5.79
N LEU A 70 0.68 3.26 6.22
CA LEU A 70 -0.52 2.81 5.52
C LEU A 70 -1.71 2.90 6.48
N ASP A 71 -2.68 3.72 6.14
CA ASP A 71 -3.88 4.00 6.92
C ASP A 71 -5.09 3.95 5.99
N VAL A 72 -5.72 2.77 6.00
CA VAL A 72 -6.93 2.48 5.24
C VAL A 72 -8.06 2.14 6.20
N SER A 73 -8.03 2.76 7.38
CA SER A 73 -9.09 2.62 8.36
C SER A 73 -10.39 3.24 7.85
N GLN A 74 -11.53 2.63 8.18
CA GLN A 74 -12.85 3.10 7.75
C GLN A 74 -13.02 3.19 6.22
N PHE A 75 -12.31 2.37 5.45
CA PHE A 75 -12.44 2.32 3.98
C PHE A 75 -13.49 1.30 3.52
N ALA A 76 -14.30 0.78 4.46
CA ALA A 76 -15.26 -0.29 4.23
C ALA A 76 -14.64 -1.49 3.46
N LEU A 77 -13.36 -1.76 3.71
CA LEU A 77 -12.63 -2.81 3.00
C LEU A 77 -13.15 -4.18 3.40
N ASN A 78 -13.30 -5.04 2.40
CA ASN A 78 -13.50 -6.47 2.58
C ASN A 78 -12.59 -7.28 1.65
N GLY A 79 -12.65 -8.61 1.74
CA GLY A 79 -11.86 -9.52 0.91
C GLY A 79 -10.62 -10.04 1.63
N LYS A 80 -9.50 -10.22 0.91
CA LYS A 80 -8.29 -10.87 1.44
C LYS A 80 -7.11 -9.92 1.44
N ILE A 81 -6.43 -9.85 2.58
CA ILE A 81 -5.17 -9.13 2.70
C ILE A 81 -4.05 -9.94 2.04
N ASN A 82 -3.46 -9.39 0.99
CA ASN A 82 -2.36 -10.01 0.27
C ASN A 82 -1.04 -9.89 1.07
N SER A 83 -0.20 -10.94 1.05
CA SER A 83 1.12 -10.93 1.67
C SER A 83 2.11 -9.98 0.99
N SER A 84 1.76 -9.37 -0.14
CA SER A 84 2.53 -8.35 -0.83
C SER A 84 2.93 -7.19 0.09
N LEU A 85 2.11 -6.85 1.09
CA LEU A 85 2.42 -5.80 2.07
C LEU A 85 3.71 -6.08 2.88
N ALA A 86 4.21 -7.32 2.92
CA ALA A 86 5.52 -7.65 3.47
C ALA A 86 6.68 -6.90 2.78
N ALA A 87 6.48 -6.47 1.53
CA ALA A 87 7.47 -5.71 0.78
C ALA A 87 7.67 -4.27 1.33
N LEU A 88 6.73 -3.76 2.14
CA LEU A 88 6.83 -2.45 2.79
C LEU A 88 7.75 -2.53 4.01
N THR A 89 9.02 -2.88 3.79
CA THR A 89 10.00 -3.19 4.86
C THR A 89 10.32 -2.03 5.81
N ARG A 90 9.94 -0.80 5.43
CA ARG A 90 10.11 0.43 6.24
C ARG A 90 8.80 0.91 6.88
N LEU A 91 7.72 0.14 6.78
CA LEU A 91 6.43 0.50 7.36
C LEU A 91 6.56 0.62 8.89
N VAL A 92 6.12 1.76 9.41
CA VAL A 92 6.12 2.10 10.85
C VAL A 92 4.71 2.10 11.41
N TYR A 93 3.73 2.44 10.58
CA TYR A 93 2.33 2.58 10.96
C TYR A 93 1.44 1.80 9.99
N LEU A 94 0.64 0.88 10.53
CA LEU A 94 -0.38 0.14 9.80
C LEU A 94 -1.72 0.27 10.54
N ASN A 95 -2.72 0.85 9.89
CA ASN A 95 -4.07 0.93 10.41
C ASN A 95 -5.06 0.31 9.41
N LEU A 96 -5.70 -0.78 9.86
CA LEU A 96 -6.72 -1.53 9.14
C LEU A 96 -8.06 -1.51 9.88
N SER A 97 -8.19 -0.69 10.92
CA SER A 97 -9.37 -0.69 11.80
C SER A 97 -10.65 -0.26 11.11
N GLN A 98 -11.78 -0.69 11.66
CA GLN A 98 -13.11 -0.37 11.14
C GLN A 98 -13.29 -0.77 9.67
N ASN A 99 -12.88 -1.99 9.34
CA ASN A 99 -13.11 -2.66 8.06
C ASN A 99 -13.79 -4.02 8.33
N ASP A 100 -14.03 -4.83 7.31
CA ASP A 100 -14.60 -6.17 7.48
C ASP A 100 -13.81 -7.23 6.69
N PHE A 101 -12.83 -7.85 7.35
CA PHE A 101 -12.05 -8.93 6.76
C PHE A 101 -12.67 -10.32 6.98
N GLY A 102 -13.97 -10.40 7.27
CA GLY A 102 -14.76 -11.62 7.17
C GLY A 102 -14.34 -12.77 8.09
N GLY A 103 -13.79 -12.47 9.27
CA GLY A 103 -13.32 -13.47 10.23
C GLY A 103 -12.03 -14.15 9.81
N MET A 104 -11.22 -13.55 8.92
CA MET A 104 -9.94 -14.14 8.55
C MET A 104 -8.92 -14.08 9.70
N ALA A 105 -7.94 -14.97 9.69
CA ALA A 105 -6.83 -14.89 10.64
C ALA A 105 -5.92 -13.69 10.31
N ILE A 106 -5.27 -13.11 11.32
CA ILE A 106 -4.26 -12.07 11.12
C ILE A 106 -3.12 -12.65 10.26
N PRO A 107 -2.81 -12.06 9.09
CA PRO A 107 -1.78 -12.59 8.19
C PRO A 107 -0.39 -12.65 8.82
N GLU A 108 0.34 -13.74 8.61
CA GLU A 108 1.65 -13.95 9.25
C GLU A 108 2.72 -12.93 8.84
N PHE A 109 2.59 -12.34 7.66
CA PHE A 109 3.53 -11.32 7.21
C PHE A 109 3.55 -10.09 8.14
N VAL A 110 2.51 -9.84 8.94
CA VAL A 110 2.49 -8.72 9.88
C VAL A 110 3.66 -8.83 10.87
N GLY A 111 4.00 -10.05 11.33
CA GLY A 111 5.17 -10.30 12.18
C GLY A 111 6.53 -10.14 11.48
N SER A 112 6.54 -10.03 10.15
CA SER A 112 7.75 -9.76 9.36
C SER A 112 8.10 -8.27 9.27
N LEU A 113 7.15 -7.37 9.59
CA LEU A 113 7.33 -5.91 9.52
C LEU A 113 8.17 -5.38 10.70
N LYS A 114 9.49 -5.57 10.64
CA LYS A 114 10.43 -5.27 11.75
C LYS A 114 10.53 -3.80 12.17
N LYS A 115 9.96 -2.87 11.40
CA LYS A 115 9.94 -1.44 11.72
C LYS A 115 8.58 -0.96 12.23
N LEU A 116 7.58 -1.84 12.26
CA LEU A 116 6.24 -1.52 12.70
C LEU A 116 6.25 -1.15 14.18
N LYS A 117 5.67 0.01 14.49
CA LYS A 117 5.52 0.53 15.85
C LYS A 117 4.07 0.70 16.24
N TYR A 118 3.20 0.93 15.26
CA TYR A 118 1.78 1.08 15.45
C TYR A 118 1.05 0.08 14.55
N LEU A 119 0.18 -0.72 15.17
CA LEU A 119 -0.74 -1.61 14.49
C LEU A 119 -2.12 -1.44 15.13
N ASP A 120 -3.11 -1.16 14.30
CA ASP A 120 -4.51 -1.12 14.71
C ASP A 120 -5.33 -2.02 13.79
N LEU A 121 -5.86 -3.08 14.39
CA LEU A 121 -6.72 -4.08 13.77
C LEU A 121 -8.13 -4.05 14.36
N SER A 122 -8.43 -3.06 15.20
CA SER A 122 -9.66 -3.01 15.96
C SER A 122 -10.89 -2.91 15.06
N ARG A 123 -11.96 -3.61 15.42
CA ARG A 123 -13.22 -3.61 14.66
C ARG A 123 -13.03 -3.96 13.17
N ALA A 124 -12.06 -4.82 12.86
CA ALA A 124 -11.76 -5.25 11.49
C ALA A 124 -12.19 -6.70 11.17
N ASN A 125 -12.89 -7.35 12.11
CA ASN A 125 -13.39 -8.73 12.00
C ASN A 125 -12.29 -9.77 11.70
N PHE A 126 -11.19 -9.76 12.45
CA PHE A 126 -10.18 -10.84 12.43
C PHE A 126 -10.46 -11.88 13.52
N VAL A 127 -10.06 -13.15 13.30
CA VAL A 127 -10.08 -14.18 14.34
C VAL A 127 -8.75 -14.29 15.08
N GLU A 128 -8.81 -14.40 16.41
CA GLU A 128 -7.66 -14.48 17.33
C GLU A 128 -6.90 -15.82 17.32
N ARG A 129 -7.20 -16.74 16.39
CA ARG A 129 -6.58 -18.08 16.38
C ARG A 129 -5.15 -18.11 15.80
N SER A 130 -4.60 -16.98 15.39
CA SER A 130 -3.24 -16.90 14.84
C SER A 130 -2.21 -16.81 15.97
N LEU A 131 -1.14 -17.62 15.91
CA LEU A 131 0.03 -17.52 16.81
C LEU A 131 0.67 -16.12 16.79
N LEU A 132 0.35 -15.29 15.79
CA LEU A 132 0.77 -13.90 15.75
C LEU A 132 0.11 -13.01 16.80
N SER A 133 -1.03 -13.36 17.39
CA SER A 133 -1.59 -12.59 18.50
C SER A 133 -0.57 -12.47 19.65
N LEU A 134 0.21 -13.54 19.89
CA LEU A 134 1.28 -13.56 20.89
C LEU A 134 2.52 -12.75 20.49
N VAL A 135 2.86 -12.70 19.20
CA VAL A 135 4.02 -11.94 18.68
C VAL A 135 3.72 -10.44 18.62
N ILE A 136 2.48 -10.09 18.30
CA ILE A 136 1.98 -8.72 18.20
C ILE A 136 1.86 -8.10 19.60
N CYS A 137 1.40 -8.85 20.62
CA CYS A 137 1.28 -8.34 22.00
C CYS A 137 2.62 -8.01 22.72
N GLN A 138 3.78 -8.27 22.11
CA GLN A 138 5.08 -7.90 22.70
C GLN A 138 5.54 -6.46 22.39
N HIS A 139 4.79 -5.69 21.58
CA HIS A 139 5.08 -4.29 21.29
C HIS A 139 4.02 -3.35 21.90
N SER A 140 4.46 -2.40 22.72
CA SER A 140 3.68 -1.58 23.66
C SER A 140 2.78 -0.48 23.05
N SER A 141 2.25 -0.65 21.83
CA SER A 141 1.38 0.35 21.19
C SER A 141 0.34 -0.26 20.23
N ILE A 142 -0.07 -1.50 20.48
CA ILE A 142 -0.91 -2.27 19.56
C ILE A 142 -2.31 -2.40 20.15
N LEU A 143 -3.29 -1.93 19.39
CA LEU A 143 -4.73 -2.02 19.69
C LEU A 143 -5.30 -3.12 18.79
N ILE A 144 -5.69 -4.23 19.41
CA ILE A 144 -6.47 -5.31 18.78
C ILE A 144 -7.94 -5.06 19.10
#